data_AF-A0A0P1I4J8-F1
#
_entry.id   AF-A0A0P1I4J8-F1
#
_cell.length_a   1.000
_cell.length_b   1.000
_cell.length_c   1.000
_cell.angle_alpha   90.00
_cell.angle_beta   90.00
_cell.angle_gamma   90.00
#
_symmetry.space_group_name_H-M   'P 1'
#
loop_
_entity.id
_entity.type
_entity.pdbx_description
1 polymer ?
#
loop_
_entity_poly.entity_id
_entity_poly.type
_entity_poly.pdbx_seq_one_letter_code
_entity_poly.pdbx_strand_id
1 'polypeptide(L)'
;MLRTLDIRDMLIIDQLELSFQPGLNVLTGETGAGKSILLDSLGFVLGWRGRAELVRSGAAQGEVVAVFDLPDGHPAHDILEDAGLPGGDELILRRVNGRDGRKTAWVNDRRCSGEALRRLSETLIELHGQHDDRGLLNPKGHRDLLDAFGNLSGLRKDVRGAWQALAARRKDLAAAETALAEVQAEEEFLRHAVEELDKLDPQAGEEAELDQRRRMMQNAEKVREGISRAHSALGNEGAEGAMGDALRWLEGALDGADGHLDEPMGALERAMNELSDAVDGVERCLEALDFNPHELEEIEERLFAIRGLARKHSVAPDELGPFADDLRGKLAALDAGAGNIAALKDALTGAQDTYSQAAAVLSAARKEAAQRLDADVSAELAPLKMERAVFATEIREADASADGQDLVEFTVATNPGAPSGPLGKIASGGELSRFLLALKVCLTADVSGLTMIFDEIDRGVGGATADAVGRRLASLAADGQVLVVTHSPQVAALGAHHWRVAKHVENDQTLSTVTPLDSDERIDEIARMLSGDTITDEARAAARALLV
;
A
#
# COMPACT_ATOMS: atom_id res chain seq x y z
N MET A 1 -32.48 12.95 -5.51
CA MET A 1 -33.76 12.22 -5.69
C MET A 1 -34.21 12.27 -7.14
N LEU A 2 -34.87 11.23 -7.64
CA LEU A 2 -35.40 11.19 -9.01
C LEU A 2 -36.64 12.10 -9.13
N ARG A 3 -36.60 13.09 -10.02
CA ARG A 3 -37.71 13.99 -10.32
C ARG A 3 -38.52 13.53 -11.50
N THR A 4 -37.86 13.32 -12.63
CA THR A 4 -38.54 13.11 -13.91
C THR A 4 -37.91 11.97 -14.68
N LEU A 5 -38.75 11.19 -15.37
CA LEU A 5 -38.33 10.18 -16.34
C LEU A 5 -39.14 10.39 -17.63
N ASP A 6 -38.49 10.85 -18.70
CA ASP A 6 -39.03 10.96 -20.06
C ASP A 6 -38.49 9.80 -20.90
N ILE A 7 -39.39 9.04 -21.52
CA ILE A 7 -39.09 7.87 -22.35
C ILE A 7 -39.76 8.07 -23.71
N ARG A 8 -38.98 7.93 -24.78
CA ARG A 8 -39.46 8.05 -26.16
C ARG A 8 -38.99 6.88 -27.01
N ASP A 9 -39.91 6.30 -27.77
CA ASP A 9 -39.64 5.22 -28.72
C ASP A 9 -38.85 4.03 -28.13
N MET A 10 -39.21 3.62 -26.91
CA MET A 10 -38.57 2.50 -26.20
C MET A 10 -39.55 1.33 -26.06
N LEU A 11 -39.21 0.18 -26.66
CA LEU A 11 -40.00 -1.06 -26.62
C LEU A 11 -41.47 -0.86 -27.05
N ILE A 12 -42.42 -0.78 -26.11
CA ILE A 12 -43.86 -0.51 -26.38
C ILE A 12 -44.31 0.88 -25.90
N ILE A 13 -43.37 1.74 -25.53
CA ILE A 13 -43.61 3.12 -25.12
C ILE A 13 -43.30 4.02 -26.32
N ASP A 14 -44.32 4.74 -26.80
CA ASP A 14 -44.16 5.78 -27.82
C ASP A 14 -43.62 7.07 -27.17
N GLN A 15 -44.36 7.60 -26.20
CA GLN A 15 -43.94 8.70 -25.34
C GLN A 15 -44.48 8.48 -23.93
N LEU A 16 -43.64 8.69 -22.92
CA LEU A 16 -44.04 8.66 -21.53
C LEU A 16 -43.25 9.70 -20.73
N GLU A 17 -43.95 10.49 -19.94
CA GLU A 17 -43.36 11.44 -19.00
C GLU A 17 -43.90 11.16 -17.59
N LEU A 18 -43.00 10.86 -16.66
CA LEU A 18 -43.33 10.61 -15.26
C LEU A 18 -42.64 11.62 -14.36
N SER A 19 -43.42 12.24 -13.48
CA SER A 19 -42.92 13.13 -12.42
C SER A 19 -43.08 12.45 -11.07
N PHE A 20 -41.98 11.96 -10.49
CA PHE A 20 -41.96 11.32 -9.18
C PHE A 20 -41.93 12.36 -8.06
N GLN A 21 -42.29 11.93 -6.86
CA GLN A 21 -42.36 12.78 -5.66
C GLN A 21 -41.57 12.15 -4.50
N PRO A 22 -41.22 12.90 -3.44
CA PRO A 22 -40.76 12.31 -2.19
C PRO A 22 -41.79 11.32 -1.60
N GLY A 23 -41.35 10.39 -0.76
CA GLY A 23 -42.24 9.37 -0.19
C GLY A 23 -42.41 8.12 -1.04
N LEU A 24 -43.47 7.37 -0.74
CA LEU A 24 -43.73 6.07 -1.37
C LEU A 24 -44.51 6.24 -2.69
N ASN A 25 -43.81 5.98 -3.80
CA ASN A 25 -44.32 6.03 -5.15
C ASN A 25 -44.70 4.62 -5.61
N VAL A 26 -45.98 4.38 -5.92
CA VAL A 26 -46.51 3.04 -6.22
C VAL A 26 -46.90 2.95 -7.70
N LEU A 27 -46.45 1.89 -8.36
CA LEU A 27 -46.82 1.57 -9.74
C LEU A 27 -47.63 0.26 -9.80
N THR A 28 -48.91 0.35 -10.22
CA THR A 28 -49.83 -0.78 -10.38
C THR A 28 -50.24 -0.99 -11.84
N GLY A 29 -51.18 -1.90 -12.11
CA GLY A 29 -51.63 -2.24 -13.47
C GLY A 29 -51.06 -3.53 -14.04
N GLU A 30 -51.20 -3.73 -15.35
CA GLU A 30 -50.92 -5.01 -16.04
C GLU A 30 -49.45 -5.45 -15.89
N THR A 31 -49.27 -6.69 -15.42
CA THR A 31 -47.96 -7.32 -15.21
C THR A 31 -47.28 -7.72 -16.52
N GLY A 32 -45.95 -7.64 -16.56
CA GLY A 32 -45.11 -8.36 -17.54
C GLY A 32 -44.57 -7.57 -18.72
N ALA A 33 -45.02 -6.33 -18.98
CA ALA A 33 -44.40 -5.47 -20.00
C ALA A 33 -44.18 -4.02 -19.52
N GLY A 34 -45.21 -3.24 -19.19
CA GLY A 34 -44.99 -1.81 -18.91
C GLY A 34 -44.14 -1.49 -17.67
N LYS A 35 -44.27 -2.29 -16.60
CA LYS A 35 -43.49 -2.13 -15.35
C LYS A 35 -42.00 -2.47 -15.52
N SER A 36 -41.69 -3.63 -16.11
CA SER A 36 -40.31 -4.03 -16.40
C SER A 36 -39.65 -3.09 -17.41
N ILE A 37 -40.42 -2.52 -18.34
CA ILE A 37 -39.93 -1.56 -19.32
C ILE A 37 -39.53 -0.23 -18.67
N LEU A 38 -40.26 0.21 -17.64
CA LEU A 38 -39.86 1.39 -16.87
C LEU A 38 -38.52 1.17 -16.17
N LEU A 39 -38.35 0.04 -15.50
CA LEU A 39 -37.09 -0.32 -14.84
C LEU A 39 -35.95 -0.53 -15.84
N ASP A 40 -36.21 -1.16 -16.98
CA ASP A 40 -35.25 -1.33 -18.07
C ASP A 40 -34.82 0.03 -18.65
N SER A 41 -35.76 0.97 -18.79
CA SER A 41 -35.49 2.32 -19.31
C SER A 41 -34.68 3.15 -18.32
N LEU A 42 -35.00 3.06 -17.03
CA LEU A 42 -34.25 3.70 -15.96
C LEU A 42 -32.83 3.13 -15.86
N GLY A 43 -32.69 1.80 -15.87
CA GLY A 43 -31.38 1.14 -15.92
C GLY A 43 -30.59 1.50 -17.18
N PHE A 44 -31.27 1.65 -18.31
CA PHE A 44 -30.66 2.11 -19.56
C PHE A 44 -30.07 3.50 -19.40
N VAL A 45 -30.80 4.51 -18.91
CA VAL A 45 -30.25 5.86 -18.75
C VAL A 45 -29.13 5.92 -17.70
N LEU A 46 -29.17 5.05 -16.68
CA LEU A 46 -28.15 4.92 -15.63
C LEU A 46 -26.89 4.13 -16.03
N GLY A 47 -26.78 3.65 -17.27
CA GLY A 47 -25.57 2.94 -17.69
C GLY A 47 -25.51 1.46 -17.32
N TRP A 48 -26.59 0.88 -16.78
CA TRP A 48 -26.65 -0.54 -16.44
C TRP A 48 -26.52 -1.43 -17.68
N ARG A 49 -26.14 -2.70 -17.46
CA ARG A 49 -26.13 -3.70 -18.54
C ARG A 49 -27.58 -4.09 -18.80
N GLY A 50 -28.02 -3.97 -20.05
CA GLY A 50 -29.39 -4.26 -20.44
C GLY A 50 -29.45 -4.83 -21.86
N ARG A 51 -30.68 -5.06 -22.35
CA ARG A 51 -30.95 -5.66 -23.65
C ARG A 51 -30.29 -4.88 -24.81
N ALA A 52 -29.94 -5.62 -25.87
CA ALA A 52 -29.39 -5.02 -27.09
C ALA A 52 -30.49 -4.28 -27.87
N GLU A 53 -31.69 -4.84 -27.90
CA GLU A 53 -32.86 -4.30 -28.60
C GLU A 53 -33.79 -3.60 -27.61
N LEU A 54 -33.68 -2.27 -27.57
CA LEU A 54 -34.54 -1.40 -26.75
C LEU A 54 -35.38 -0.42 -27.59
N VAL A 55 -34.99 -0.21 -28.86
CA VAL A 55 -35.68 0.72 -29.76
C VAL A 55 -37.01 0.11 -30.20
N ARG A 56 -38.08 0.90 -30.13
CA ARG A 56 -39.41 0.50 -30.59
C ARG A 56 -39.39 0.10 -32.07
N SER A 57 -40.17 -0.93 -32.41
CA SER A 57 -40.31 -1.35 -33.81
C SER A 57 -40.88 -0.21 -34.65
N GLY A 58 -40.19 0.14 -35.74
CA GLY A 58 -40.55 1.25 -36.62
C GLY A 58 -39.89 2.59 -36.28
N ALA A 59 -39.28 2.74 -35.09
CA ALA A 59 -38.55 3.94 -34.73
C ALA A 59 -37.10 3.92 -35.22
N ALA A 60 -36.53 5.11 -35.46
CA ALA A 60 -35.14 5.26 -35.87
C ALA A 60 -34.16 5.17 -34.67
N GLN A 61 -34.60 5.66 -33.51
CA GLN A 61 -33.86 5.67 -32.26
C GLN A 61 -34.83 5.65 -31.08
N GLY A 62 -34.37 5.19 -29.92
CA GLY A 62 -35.07 5.34 -28.63
C GLY A 62 -34.28 6.26 -27.70
N GLU A 63 -34.98 7.00 -26.86
CA GLU A 63 -34.41 8.02 -25.97
C GLU A 63 -34.98 7.88 -24.56
N VAL A 64 -34.12 8.03 -23.56
CA VAL A 64 -34.52 8.15 -22.15
C VAL A 64 -33.79 9.32 -21.52
N VAL A 65 -34.54 10.17 -20.82
CA VAL A 65 -34.03 11.28 -20.01
C VAL A 65 -34.49 11.08 -18.57
N ALA A 66 -33.55 11.13 -17.63
CA ALA A 66 -33.84 11.14 -16.21
C ALA A 66 -33.26 12.40 -15.57
N VAL A 67 -34.06 13.04 -14.72
CA VAL A 67 -33.71 14.27 -14.02
C VAL A 67 -33.66 13.98 -12.53
N PHE A 68 -32.56 14.36 -11.88
CA PHE A 68 -32.36 14.18 -10.44
C PHE A 68 -32.10 15.51 -9.75
N ASP A 69 -32.67 15.65 -8.55
CA ASP A 69 -32.21 16.63 -7.57
C ASP A 69 -30.91 16.18 -6.94
N LEU A 70 -29.92 17.07 -6.97
CA LEU A 70 -28.58 16.85 -6.47
C LEU A 70 -28.25 17.89 -5.36
N PRO A 71 -28.69 17.65 -4.11
CA PRO A 71 -28.45 18.59 -3.03
C PRO A 71 -26.95 18.81 -2.75
N ASP A 72 -26.64 19.91 -2.05
CA ASP A 72 -25.28 20.21 -1.60
C ASP A 72 -24.69 19.02 -0.81
N GLY A 73 -23.46 18.63 -1.15
CA GLY A 73 -22.76 17.51 -0.50
C GLY A 73 -23.13 16.11 -1.02
N HIS A 74 -23.98 16.00 -2.05
CA HIS A 74 -24.27 14.70 -2.66
C HIS A 74 -23.01 14.07 -3.31
N PRO A 75 -22.71 12.77 -3.10
CA PRO A 75 -21.49 12.11 -3.60
C PRO A 75 -21.28 12.15 -5.13
N ALA A 76 -22.35 12.38 -5.90
CA ALA A 76 -22.24 12.52 -7.36
C ALA A 76 -21.45 13.75 -7.79
N HIS A 77 -21.34 14.80 -6.95
CA HIS A 77 -20.55 16.00 -7.28
C HIS A 77 -19.08 15.67 -7.55
N ASP A 78 -18.46 14.85 -6.69
CA ASP A 78 -17.07 14.40 -6.85
C ASP A 78 -16.87 13.64 -8.18
N ILE A 79 -17.86 12.82 -8.57
CA ILE A 79 -17.81 12.04 -9.80
C ILE A 79 -17.92 12.96 -11.04
N LEU A 80 -18.73 14.01 -10.96
CA LEU A 80 -18.86 15.00 -12.03
C LEU A 80 -17.57 15.79 -12.20
N GLU A 81 -16.95 16.22 -11.10
CA GLU A 81 -15.67 16.94 -11.10
C GLU A 81 -14.54 16.06 -11.69
N ASP A 82 -14.37 14.84 -11.18
CA ASP A 82 -13.39 13.87 -11.66
C ASP A 82 -13.50 13.62 -13.17
N ALA A 83 -14.73 13.52 -13.68
CA ALA A 83 -15.01 13.25 -15.08
C ALA A 83 -15.00 14.50 -15.97
N GLY A 84 -14.82 15.69 -15.38
CA GLY A 84 -14.90 16.98 -16.08
C GLY A 84 -16.29 17.25 -16.67
N LEU A 85 -17.35 16.78 -16.04
CA LEU A 85 -18.75 16.96 -16.44
C LEU A 85 -19.38 18.16 -15.71
N PRO A 86 -20.39 18.84 -16.30
CA PRO A 86 -21.02 19.98 -15.64
C PRO A 86 -21.83 19.54 -14.41
N GLY A 87 -21.59 20.16 -13.26
CA GLY A 87 -22.36 19.98 -12.02
C GLY A 87 -23.50 21.00 -11.85
N GLY A 88 -24.12 20.98 -10.68
CA GLY A 88 -25.22 21.87 -10.28
C GLY A 88 -26.24 21.16 -9.39
N ASP A 89 -27.30 21.87 -9.01
CA ASP A 89 -28.36 21.35 -8.14
C ASP A 89 -29.28 20.34 -8.84
N GLU A 90 -29.20 20.28 -10.18
CA GLU A 90 -29.95 19.39 -11.04
C GLU A 90 -29.00 18.58 -11.93
N LEU A 91 -29.26 17.27 -12.02
CA LEU A 91 -28.53 16.35 -12.86
C LEU A 91 -29.45 15.75 -13.92
N ILE A 92 -29.19 16.09 -15.18
CA ILE A 92 -29.92 15.59 -16.35
C ILE A 92 -29.07 14.52 -17.01
N LEU A 93 -29.53 13.27 -16.91
CA LEU A 93 -28.97 12.13 -17.61
C LEU A 93 -29.80 11.87 -18.86
N ARG A 94 -29.16 11.84 -20.03
CA ARG A 94 -29.82 11.53 -21.30
C ARG A 94 -29.08 10.42 -22.01
N ARG A 95 -29.80 9.40 -22.49
CA ARG A 95 -29.23 8.31 -23.26
C ARG A 95 -30.08 7.99 -24.48
N VAL A 96 -29.43 7.84 -25.62
CA VAL A 96 -30.05 7.52 -26.92
C VAL A 96 -29.49 6.21 -27.43
N ASN A 97 -30.36 5.32 -27.90
CA ASN A 97 -30.01 4.07 -28.57
C ASN A 97 -30.45 4.15 -30.04
N GLY A 98 -29.50 4.08 -30.97
CA GLY A 98 -29.80 3.96 -32.39
C GLY A 98 -30.26 2.54 -32.74
N ARG A 99 -30.98 2.39 -33.87
CA ARG A 99 -31.36 1.08 -34.41
C ARG A 99 -30.15 0.21 -34.80
N ASP A 100 -29.01 0.82 -35.06
CA ASP A 100 -27.71 0.17 -35.29
C ASP A 100 -27.03 -0.33 -33.99
N GLY A 101 -27.68 -0.14 -32.83
CA GLY A 101 -27.16 -0.50 -31.51
C GLY A 101 -26.18 0.51 -30.92
N ARG A 102 -25.92 1.64 -31.61
CA ARG A 102 -25.03 2.68 -31.11
C ARG A 102 -25.69 3.43 -29.96
N LYS A 103 -25.03 3.42 -28.81
CA LYS A 103 -25.49 4.10 -27.60
C LYS A 103 -24.69 5.39 -27.39
N THR A 104 -25.39 6.51 -27.23
CA THR A 104 -24.78 7.80 -26.88
C THR A 104 -25.37 8.31 -25.58
N ALA A 105 -24.52 8.85 -24.71
CA ALA A 105 -24.90 9.33 -23.38
C ALA A 105 -24.46 10.78 -23.18
N TRP A 106 -25.26 11.52 -22.43
CA TRP A 106 -25.02 12.90 -22.03
C TRP A 106 -25.33 13.07 -20.54
N VAL A 107 -24.55 13.96 -19.92
CA VAL A 107 -24.75 14.47 -18.57
C VAL A 107 -24.73 15.99 -18.69
N ASN A 108 -25.83 16.67 -18.32
CA ASN A 108 -25.94 18.13 -18.38
C ASN A 108 -25.44 18.69 -19.72
N ASP A 109 -26.02 18.18 -20.82
CA ASP A 109 -25.70 18.50 -22.23
C ASP A 109 -24.29 18.16 -22.72
N ARG A 110 -23.42 17.61 -21.87
CA ARG A 110 -22.08 17.16 -22.28
C ARG A 110 -22.05 15.65 -22.53
N ARG A 111 -21.49 15.22 -23.66
CA ARG A 111 -21.30 13.80 -23.96
C ARG A 111 -20.39 13.14 -22.94
N CYS A 112 -20.78 11.95 -22.47
CA CYS A 112 -20.02 11.19 -21.47
C CYS A 112 -19.84 9.71 -21.87
N SER A 113 -18.97 9.01 -21.14
CA SER A 113 -18.82 7.56 -21.26
C SER A 113 -19.93 6.82 -20.50
N GLY A 114 -20.16 5.56 -20.86
CA GLY A 114 -21.05 4.70 -20.08
C GLY A 114 -20.49 4.34 -18.69
N GLU A 115 -19.19 4.49 -18.49
CA GLU A 115 -18.55 4.31 -17.18
C GLU A 115 -18.87 5.45 -16.22
N ALA A 116 -18.84 6.70 -16.71
CA ALA A 116 -19.27 7.86 -15.91
C ALA A 116 -20.72 7.71 -15.46
N LEU A 117 -21.62 7.27 -16.35
CA LEU A 117 -23.01 6.97 -15.97
C LEU A 117 -23.12 5.90 -14.88
N ARG A 118 -22.30 4.84 -14.95
CA ARG A 118 -22.33 3.78 -13.94
C ARG A 118 -21.90 4.29 -12.58
N ARG A 119 -20.78 5.04 -12.51
CA ARG A 119 -20.32 5.68 -11.28
C ARG A 119 -21.40 6.60 -10.70
N LEU A 120 -22.02 7.44 -11.52
CA LEU A 120 -23.13 8.29 -11.08
C LEU A 120 -24.31 7.45 -10.57
N SER A 121 -24.69 6.39 -11.27
CA SER A 121 -25.82 5.53 -10.87
C SER A 121 -25.68 4.94 -9.46
N GLU A 122 -24.46 4.60 -9.05
CA GLU A 122 -24.15 4.02 -7.74
C GLU A 122 -24.44 5.00 -6.59
N THR A 123 -24.54 6.30 -6.88
CA THR A 123 -24.85 7.34 -5.89
C THR A 123 -26.31 7.81 -5.94
N LEU A 124 -27.03 7.54 -7.04
CA LEU A 124 -28.35 8.13 -7.30
C LEU A 124 -29.50 7.18 -6.97
N ILE A 125 -29.37 5.91 -7.35
CA ILE A 125 -30.43 4.91 -7.23
C ILE A 125 -29.88 3.59 -6.68
N GLU A 126 -30.63 3.02 -5.74
CA GLU A 126 -30.43 1.65 -5.26
C GLU A 126 -31.61 0.77 -5.74
N LEU A 127 -31.31 -0.29 -6.49
CA LEU A 127 -32.32 -1.23 -6.98
C LEU A 127 -32.26 -2.49 -6.13
N HIS A 128 -33.39 -2.89 -5.57
CA HIS A 128 -33.55 -4.13 -4.82
C HIS A 128 -34.46 -5.08 -5.61
N GLY A 129 -33.86 -6.13 -6.18
CA GLY A 129 -34.54 -7.13 -7.02
C GLY A 129 -33.59 -8.17 -7.61
N GLN A 130 -34.05 -8.99 -8.55
CA GLN A 130 -33.24 -10.05 -9.20
C GLN A 130 -32.07 -9.53 -10.04
N HIS A 131 -32.10 -8.24 -10.40
CA HIS A 131 -31.06 -7.57 -11.19
C HIS A 131 -30.08 -6.78 -10.33
N ASP A 132 -30.17 -6.92 -9.00
CA ASP A 132 -29.24 -6.30 -8.07
C ASP A 132 -27.97 -7.16 -7.98
N ASP A 133 -26.89 -6.73 -8.64
CA ASP A 133 -25.53 -7.25 -8.42
C ASP A 133 -24.72 -6.28 -7.55
N ARG A 134 -25.37 -5.26 -6.97
CA ARG A 134 -24.72 -4.06 -6.40
C ARG A 134 -25.26 -3.79 -4.99
N GLY A 135 -24.83 -2.69 -4.37
CA GLY A 135 -25.28 -2.31 -3.02
C GLY A 135 -25.04 -3.39 -1.96
N LEU A 136 -26.11 -3.75 -1.24
CA LEU A 136 -26.13 -4.71 -0.12
C LEU A 136 -25.67 -6.12 -0.49
N LEU A 137 -25.67 -6.50 -1.77
CA LEU A 137 -25.25 -7.83 -2.21
C LEU A 137 -23.74 -7.95 -2.41
N ASN A 138 -23.02 -6.83 -2.45
CA ASN A 138 -21.57 -6.79 -2.61
C ASN A 138 -20.85 -6.78 -1.24
N PRO A 139 -20.08 -7.83 -0.88
CA PRO A 139 -19.40 -7.92 0.41
C PRO A 139 -18.43 -6.77 0.71
N LYS A 140 -17.88 -6.12 -0.33
CA LYS A 140 -16.93 -5.02 -0.16
C LYS A 140 -17.48 -3.85 0.67
N GLY A 141 -18.80 -3.63 0.65
CA GLY A 141 -19.45 -2.55 1.38
C GLY A 141 -19.94 -2.93 2.78
N HIS A 142 -20.00 -4.22 3.14
CA HIS A 142 -20.63 -4.69 4.38
C HIS A 142 -19.95 -4.13 5.63
N ARG A 143 -18.63 -4.02 5.61
CA ARG A 143 -17.87 -3.40 6.71
C ARG A 143 -18.26 -1.94 6.93
N ASP A 144 -18.36 -1.16 5.86
CA ASP A 144 -18.71 0.26 5.97
C ASP A 144 -20.15 0.43 6.48
N LEU A 145 -21.07 -0.45 6.06
CA LEU A 145 -22.46 -0.48 6.56
C LEU A 145 -22.52 -0.84 8.05
N LEU A 146 -21.76 -1.86 8.48
CA LEU A 146 -21.69 -2.26 9.89
C LEU A 146 -21.07 -1.15 10.75
N ASP A 147 -20.00 -0.52 10.28
CA ASP A 147 -19.33 0.59 10.98
C ASP A 147 -20.27 1.79 11.11
N ALA A 148 -21.07 2.10 10.08
CA ALA A 148 -22.08 3.15 10.13
C ALA A 148 -23.19 2.82 11.14
N PHE A 149 -23.76 1.61 11.07
CA PHE A 149 -24.77 1.12 12.02
C PHE A 149 -24.26 1.12 13.48
N GLY A 150 -22.99 0.78 13.67
CA GLY A 150 -22.33 0.79 14.97
C GLY A 150 -21.91 2.17 15.47
N ASN A 151 -22.02 3.21 14.64
CA ASN A 151 -21.43 4.54 14.86
C ASN A 151 -19.92 4.47 15.21
N LEU A 152 -19.17 3.66 14.46
CA LEU A 152 -17.75 3.33 14.72
C LEU A 152 -16.77 4.27 14.02
N SER A 153 -17.24 5.40 13.48
CA SER A 153 -16.44 6.36 12.71
C SER A 153 -15.24 6.92 13.50
N GLY A 154 -15.43 7.17 14.80
CA GLY A 154 -14.38 7.59 15.73
C GLY A 154 -13.27 6.54 15.89
N LEU A 155 -13.63 5.30 16.22
CA LEU A 155 -12.67 4.20 16.37
C LEU A 155 -11.93 3.90 15.06
N ARG A 156 -12.64 4.00 13.92
CA ARG A 156 -12.02 3.86 12.60
C ARG A 156 -11.01 4.97 12.31
N LYS A 157 -11.26 6.20 12.78
CA LYS A 157 -10.30 7.30 12.68
C LYS A 157 -9.05 7.05 13.52
N ASP A 158 -9.20 6.50 14.73
CA ASP A 158 -8.08 6.16 15.61
C ASP A 158 -7.19 5.07 14.99
N VAL A 159 -7.80 4.00 14.45
CA VAL A 159 -7.07 2.95 13.72
C VAL A 159 -6.33 3.51 12.51
N ARG A 160 -6.96 4.40 11.72
CA ARG A 160 -6.30 5.06 10.59
C ARG A 160 -5.10 5.90 11.03
N GLY A 161 -5.23 6.65 12.12
CA GLY A 161 -4.12 7.42 12.69
C GLY A 161 -2.95 6.53 13.12
N ALA A 162 -3.25 5.44 13.83
CA ALA A 162 -2.24 4.47 14.25
C ALA A 162 -1.56 3.79 13.05
N TRP A 163 -2.31 3.45 12.00
CA TRP A 163 -1.77 2.88 10.77
C TRP A 163 -0.83 3.84 10.03
N GLN A 164 -1.19 5.13 9.94
CA GLN A 164 -0.32 6.15 9.34
C GLN A 164 0.97 6.33 10.13
N ALA A 165 0.90 6.35 11.46
CA ALA A 165 2.08 6.41 12.31
C ALA A 165 2.97 5.17 12.12
N LEU A 166 2.38 3.97 12.08
CA LEU A 166 3.09 2.72 11.82
C LEU A 166 3.78 2.73 10.44
N ALA A 167 3.09 3.18 9.40
CA ALA A 167 3.64 3.30 8.05
C ALA A 167 4.82 4.30 7.99
N ALA A 168 4.73 5.42 8.72
CA ALA A 168 5.82 6.37 8.84
C ALA A 168 7.05 5.74 9.52
N ARG A 169 6.88 5.01 10.63
CA ARG A 169 7.99 4.33 11.31
C ARG A 169 8.63 3.22 10.49
N ARG A 170 7.84 2.47 9.72
CA ARG A 170 8.37 1.49 8.75
C ARG A 170 9.24 2.16 7.68
N LYS A 171 8.81 3.32 7.17
CA LYS A 171 9.56 4.10 6.19
C LYS A 171 10.87 4.65 6.80
N ASP A 172 10.81 5.21 8.00
CA ASP A 172 11.99 5.73 8.71
C ASP A 172 13.03 4.63 8.93
N LEU A 173 12.59 3.45 9.40
CA LEU A 173 13.48 2.30 9.61
C LEU A 173 14.06 1.79 8.29
N ALA A 174 13.24 1.61 7.26
CA ALA A 174 13.73 1.14 5.96
C ALA A 174 14.75 2.10 5.33
N ALA A 175 14.55 3.41 5.48
CA ALA A 175 15.51 4.42 5.03
C ALA A 175 16.83 4.34 5.81
N ALA A 176 16.77 4.18 7.13
CA ALA A 176 17.97 4.02 7.96
C ALA A 176 18.71 2.71 7.68
N GLU A 177 18.00 1.60 7.48
CA GLU A 177 18.60 0.30 7.11
C GLU A 177 19.27 0.35 5.73
N THR A 178 18.66 1.05 4.76
CA THR A 178 19.27 1.27 3.44
C THR A 178 20.55 2.09 3.56
N ALA A 179 20.53 3.19 4.31
CA ALA A 179 21.71 4.03 4.54
C ALA A 179 22.82 3.26 5.28
N LEU A 180 22.48 2.41 6.25
CA LEU A 180 23.47 1.56 6.93
C LEU A 180 24.08 0.53 5.99
N ALA A 181 23.27 -0.10 5.12
CA ALA A 181 23.78 -1.10 4.18
C ALA A 181 24.77 -0.51 3.17
N GLU A 182 24.54 0.73 2.71
CA GLU A 182 25.48 1.48 1.86
C GLU A 182 26.81 1.76 2.58
N VAL A 183 26.72 2.03 3.88
CA VAL A 183 27.86 2.35 4.75
C VAL A 183 28.67 1.11 5.16
N GLN A 184 28.04 -0.04 5.41
CA GLN A 184 28.70 -1.24 5.95
C GLN A 184 29.79 -1.82 5.04
N ALA A 185 29.65 -1.68 3.72
CA ALA A 185 30.69 -2.10 2.77
C ALA A 185 31.98 -1.26 2.91
N GLU A 186 31.85 0.00 3.33
CA GLU A 186 32.96 0.91 3.60
C GLU A 186 33.52 0.70 5.02
N GLU A 187 32.66 0.34 5.98
CA GLU A 187 33.02 0.11 7.39
C GLU A 187 34.08 -0.98 7.57
N GLU A 188 33.92 -2.16 6.95
CA GLU A 188 34.87 -3.27 7.12
C GLU A 188 36.27 -2.90 6.59
N PHE A 189 36.32 -2.20 5.46
CA PHE A 189 37.56 -1.66 4.91
C PHE A 189 38.17 -0.61 5.84
N LEU A 190 37.37 0.35 6.33
CA LEU A 190 37.82 1.42 7.22
C LEU A 190 38.37 0.85 8.53
N ARG A 191 37.68 -0.12 9.14
CA ARG A 191 38.09 -0.74 10.40
C ARG A 191 39.41 -1.49 10.27
N HIS A 192 39.58 -2.27 9.20
CA HIS A 192 40.84 -2.95 8.90
C HIS A 192 41.99 -1.96 8.62
N ALA A 193 41.73 -0.89 7.86
CA ALA A 193 42.73 0.11 7.53
C ALA A 193 43.19 0.89 8.78
N VAL A 194 42.27 1.28 9.66
CA VAL A 194 42.59 1.93 10.93
C VAL A 194 43.41 1.01 11.83
N GLU A 195 43.03 -0.27 11.97
CA GLU A 195 43.81 -1.23 12.79
C GLU A 195 45.25 -1.42 12.29
N GLU A 196 45.46 -1.50 10.97
CA GLU A 196 46.81 -1.60 10.40
C GLU A 196 47.64 -0.32 10.65
N LEU A 197 47.03 0.86 10.51
CA LEU A 197 47.71 2.14 10.71
C LEU A 197 48.02 2.40 12.19
N ASP A 198 47.09 2.08 13.09
CA ASP A 198 47.28 2.20 14.54
C ASP A 198 48.35 1.21 15.04
N LYS A 199 48.46 0.02 14.43
CA LYS A 199 49.55 -0.92 14.73
C LYS A 199 50.92 -0.44 14.23
N LEU A 200 50.95 0.24 13.08
CA LEU A 200 52.19 0.83 12.56
C LEU A 200 52.62 2.05 13.36
N ASP A 201 51.67 2.89 13.81
CA ASP A 201 51.91 4.16 14.50
C ASP A 201 53.00 5.03 13.83
N PRO A 202 52.80 5.43 12.55
CA PRO A 202 53.78 6.19 11.79
C PRO A 202 53.90 7.61 12.34
N GLN A 203 55.13 8.04 12.60
CA GLN A 203 55.42 9.38 13.11
C GLN A 203 55.80 10.34 11.97
N ALA A 204 55.49 11.63 12.15
CA ALA A 204 55.87 12.65 11.18
C ALA A 204 57.39 12.79 11.07
N GLY A 205 57.92 12.81 9.85
CA GLY A 205 59.35 12.90 9.53
C GLY A 205 60.13 11.59 9.74
N GLU A 206 59.49 10.53 10.22
CA GLU A 206 60.16 9.28 10.61
C GLU A 206 60.87 8.61 9.43
N GLU A 207 60.22 8.54 8.26
CA GLU A 207 60.79 7.88 7.07
C GLU A 207 62.08 8.55 6.60
N ALA A 208 62.10 9.89 6.60
CA ALA A 208 63.27 10.66 6.16
C ALA A 208 64.44 10.48 7.14
N GLU A 209 64.16 10.45 8.44
CA GLU A 209 65.16 10.22 9.48
C GLU A 209 65.74 8.81 9.40
N LEU A 210 64.88 7.79 9.25
CA LEU A 210 65.30 6.40 9.12
C LEU A 210 66.10 6.16 7.82
N ASP A 211 65.69 6.75 6.69
CA ASP A 211 66.43 6.61 5.42
C ASP A 211 67.81 7.27 5.50
N GLN A 212 67.93 8.40 6.20
CA GLN A 212 69.23 9.04 6.45
C GLN A 212 70.15 8.14 7.29
N ARG A 213 69.65 7.60 8.42
CA ARG A 213 70.40 6.69 9.29
C ARG A 213 70.82 5.41 8.55
N ARG A 214 69.91 4.81 7.78
CA ARG A 214 70.19 3.64 6.94
C ARG A 214 71.35 3.90 5.96
N ARG A 215 71.33 5.02 5.24
CA ARG A 215 72.41 5.37 4.30
C ARG A 215 73.75 5.54 5.00
N MET A 216 73.75 6.14 6.18
CA MET A 216 74.96 6.31 6.99
C MET A 216 75.54 4.95 7.40
N MET A 217 74.71 4.06 7.93
CA MET A 217 75.12 2.71 8.35
C MET A 217 75.60 1.84 7.18
N GLN A 218 74.90 1.84 6.05
CA GLN A 218 75.33 1.11 4.85
C GLN A 218 76.66 1.61 4.27
N ASN A 219 76.91 2.92 4.36
CA ASN A 219 78.20 3.47 3.94
C ASN A 219 79.31 3.07 4.92
N ALA A 220 79.04 3.10 6.24
CA ALA A 220 79.97 2.63 7.25
C ALA A 220 80.31 1.14 7.06
N GLU A 221 79.32 0.29 6.72
CA GLU A 221 79.53 -1.13 6.43
C GLU A 221 80.49 -1.36 5.27
N LYS A 222 80.28 -0.66 4.14
CA LYS A 222 81.15 -0.76 2.96
C LYS A 222 82.58 -0.30 3.25
N VAL A 223 82.73 0.78 4.03
CA VAL A 223 84.05 1.29 4.43
C VAL A 223 84.74 0.29 5.35
N ARG A 224 84.02 -0.27 6.34
CA ARG A 224 84.54 -1.28 7.27
C ARG A 224 84.97 -2.55 6.56
N GLU A 225 84.21 -3.02 5.56
CA GLU A 225 84.57 -4.19 4.75
C GLU A 225 85.93 -3.97 4.04
N GLY A 226 86.14 -2.80 3.44
CA GLY A 226 87.40 -2.46 2.79
C GLY A 226 88.59 -2.41 3.77
N ILE A 227 88.39 -1.82 4.95
CA ILE A 227 89.42 -1.70 5.99
C ILE A 227 89.72 -3.05 6.63
N SER A 228 88.72 -3.90 6.85
CA SER A 228 88.89 -5.25 7.40
C SER A 228 89.73 -6.13 6.47
N ARG A 229 89.51 -6.05 5.16
CA ARG A 229 90.36 -6.74 4.18
C ARG A 229 91.81 -6.24 4.23
N ALA A 230 92.02 -4.94 4.42
CA ALA A 230 93.36 -4.37 4.58
C ALA A 230 94.03 -4.84 5.88
N HIS A 231 93.30 -4.86 6.99
CA HIS A 231 93.76 -5.39 8.28
C HIS A 231 94.22 -6.86 8.16
N SER A 232 93.40 -7.72 7.55
CA SER A 232 93.77 -9.12 7.32
C SER A 232 95.01 -9.29 6.44
N ALA A 233 95.22 -8.41 5.46
CA ALA A 233 96.40 -8.46 4.59
C ALA A 233 97.69 -8.00 5.31
N LEU A 234 97.57 -7.14 6.34
CA LEU A 234 98.70 -6.61 7.09
C LEU A 234 99.10 -7.48 8.27
N GLY A 235 98.15 -8.15 8.92
CA GLY A 235 98.38 -8.91 10.17
C GLY A 235 99.20 -10.20 10.03
N ASN A 236 99.17 -11.02 11.08
CA ASN A 236 100.02 -12.22 11.25
C ASN A 236 99.99 -13.26 10.11
N GLU A 237 98.89 -13.38 9.35
CA GLU A 237 98.82 -14.30 8.20
C GLU A 237 99.23 -13.63 6.87
N GLY A 238 99.58 -12.34 6.91
CA GLY A 238 99.94 -11.51 5.78
C GLY A 238 101.36 -10.94 5.89
N ALA A 239 101.49 -9.62 5.70
CA ALA A 239 102.78 -8.94 5.66
C ALA A 239 103.60 -9.11 6.95
N GLU A 240 102.96 -8.99 8.12
CA GLU A 240 103.63 -9.09 9.43
C GLU A 240 104.24 -10.49 9.63
N GLY A 241 103.48 -11.55 9.34
CA GLY A 241 103.96 -12.92 9.43
C GLY A 241 105.11 -13.21 8.46
N ALA A 242 104.99 -12.78 7.21
CA ALA A 242 106.02 -12.99 6.19
C ALA A 242 107.33 -12.26 6.53
N MET A 243 107.25 -11.04 7.09
CA MET A 243 108.41 -10.28 7.53
C MET A 243 109.04 -10.88 8.79
N GLY A 244 108.22 -11.35 9.74
CA GLY A 244 108.69 -12.06 10.93
C GLY A 244 109.37 -13.40 10.60
N ASP A 245 108.85 -14.16 9.64
CA ASP A 245 109.47 -15.39 9.14
C ASP A 245 110.81 -15.09 8.45
N ALA A 246 110.86 -14.04 7.61
CA ALA A 246 112.08 -13.61 6.95
C ALA A 246 113.17 -13.20 7.95
N LEU A 247 112.82 -12.44 8.99
CA LEU A 247 113.76 -12.04 10.05
C LEU A 247 114.29 -13.27 10.80
N ARG A 248 113.42 -14.21 11.16
CA ARG A 248 113.79 -15.46 11.84
C ARG A 248 114.73 -16.33 10.99
N TRP A 249 114.50 -16.42 9.68
CA TRP A 249 115.38 -17.18 8.77
C TRP A 249 116.74 -16.50 8.60
N LEU A 250 116.78 -15.16 8.56
CA LEU A 250 118.03 -14.39 8.51
C LEU A 250 118.82 -14.53 9.81
N GLU A 251 118.17 -14.49 10.97
CA GLU A 251 118.79 -14.75 12.28
C GLU A 251 119.45 -16.14 12.33
N GLY A 252 118.76 -17.17 11.81
CA GLY A 252 119.31 -18.53 11.74
C GLY A 252 120.55 -18.66 10.83
N ALA A 253 120.83 -17.68 9.97
CA ALA A 253 121.96 -17.66 9.05
C ALA A 253 123.14 -16.76 9.49
N LEU A 254 123.01 -16.04 10.62
CA LEU A 254 123.97 -15.04 11.13
C LEU A 254 125.41 -15.58 11.26
N ASP A 255 125.59 -16.74 11.86
CA ASP A 255 126.90 -17.33 12.14
C ASP A 255 127.70 -17.66 10.87
N GLY A 256 127.05 -17.76 9.71
CA GLY A 256 127.67 -18.08 8.42
C GLY A 256 127.92 -16.88 7.49
N ALA A 257 127.56 -15.66 7.91
CA ALA A 257 127.48 -14.50 7.01
C ALA A 257 128.46 -13.35 7.29
N ASP A 258 129.39 -13.50 8.25
CA ASP A 258 130.48 -12.54 8.55
C ASP A 258 129.99 -11.06 8.58
N GLY A 259 128.87 -10.79 9.26
CA GLY A 259 128.31 -9.44 9.44
C GLY A 259 127.58 -8.82 8.24
N HIS A 260 127.44 -9.52 7.11
CA HIS A 260 126.76 -8.99 5.91
C HIS A 260 125.23 -8.90 6.04
N LEU A 261 124.65 -9.50 7.09
CA LEU A 261 123.20 -9.52 7.33
C LEU A 261 122.71 -8.42 8.28
N ASP A 262 123.62 -7.73 8.98
CA ASP A 262 123.27 -6.73 10.00
C ASP A 262 122.45 -5.55 9.43
N GLU A 263 122.85 -5.03 8.27
CA GLU A 263 122.16 -3.91 7.61
C GLU A 263 120.78 -4.31 7.05
N PRO A 264 120.62 -5.42 6.31
CA PRO A 264 119.31 -5.94 5.89
C PRO A 264 118.36 -6.28 7.06
N MET A 265 118.87 -6.91 8.13
CA MET A 265 118.06 -7.23 9.31
C MET A 265 117.59 -5.96 10.02
N GLY A 266 118.49 -4.99 10.24
CA GLY A 266 118.11 -3.70 10.81
C GLY A 266 117.13 -2.91 9.93
N ALA A 267 117.17 -3.08 8.59
CA ALA A 267 116.17 -2.52 7.69
C ALA A 267 114.80 -3.21 7.82
N LEU A 268 114.79 -4.54 8.00
CA LEU A 268 113.58 -5.33 8.19
C LEU A 268 112.92 -5.03 9.54
N GLU A 269 113.69 -4.89 10.63
CA GLU A 269 113.20 -4.48 11.95
C GLU A 269 112.53 -3.11 11.91
N ARG A 270 113.15 -2.12 11.23
CA ARG A 270 112.53 -0.80 11.03
C ARG A 270 111.22 -0.89 10.25
N ALA A 271 111.18 -1.71 9.19
CA ALA A 271 109.99 -1.90 8.39
C ALA A 271 108.87 -2.64 9.17
N MET A 272 109.22 -3.56 10.07
CA MET A 272 108.27 -4.21 10.98
C MET A 272 107.67 -3.23 11.99
N ASN A 273 108.48 -2.32 12.55
CA ASN A 273 107.97 -1.30 13.47
C ASN A 273 106.96 -0.37 12.77
N GLU A 274 107.27 0.11 11.56
CA GLU A 274 106.35 0.92 10.76
C GLU A 274 105.08 0.14 10.35
N LEU A 275 105.21 -1.16 10.07
CA LEU A 275 104.06 -2.03 9.80
C LEU A 275 103.17 -2.19 11.03
N SER A 276 103.75 -2.39 12.21
CA SER A 276 103.00 -2.49 13.47
C SER A 276 102.21 -1.20 13.74
N ASP A 277 102.82 -0.03 13.55
CA ASP A 277 102.13 1.25 13.70
C ASP A 277 100.96 1.40 12.70
N ALA A 278 101.11 0.86 11.48
CA ALA A 278 100.04 0.84 10.48
C ALA A 278 98.90 -0.12 10.86
N VAL A 279 99.23 -1.31 11.39
CA VAL A 279 98.24 -2.28 11.91
C VAL A 279 97.44 -1.66 13.05
N ASP A 280 98.10 -1.07 14.04
CA ASP A 280 97.46 -0.36 15.17
C ASP A 280 96.58 0.82 14.69
N GLY A 281 97.02 1.52 13.64
CA GLY A 281 96.23 2.58 13.00
C GLY A 281 94.96 2.05 12.33
N VAL A 282 95.05 0.90 11.66
CA VAL A 282 93.93 0.24 10.98
C VAL A 282 92.94 -0.36 12.00
N GLU A 283 93.44 -0.97 13.09
CA GLU A 283 92.60 -1.52 14.16
C GLU A 283 91.76 -0.44 14.83
N ARG A 284 92.37 0.70 15.20
CA ARG A 284 91.63 1.84 15.75
C ARG A 284 90.56 2.37 14.78
N CYS A 285 90.81 2.32 13.47
CA CYS A 285 89.81 2.70 12.48
C CYS A 285 88.63 1.71 12.44
N LEU A 286 88.88 0.41 12.61
CA LEU A 286 87.82 -0.60 12.68
C LEU A 286 86.96 -0.44 13.94
N GLU A 287 87.57 -0.19 15.09
CA GLU A 287 86.85 0.08 16.35
C GLU A 287 85.97 1.33 16.26
N ALA A 288 86.47 2.39 15.61
CA ALA A 288 85.71 3.63 15.42
C ALA A 288 84.53 3.49 14.44
N LEU A 289 84.50 2.43 13.63
CA LEU A 289 83.47 2.14 12.64
C LEU A 289 82.50 1.03 13.10
N ASP A 290 82.49 0.70 14.39
CA ASP A 290 81.61 -0.32 14.92
C ASP A 290 80.16 0.20 15.01
N PHE A 291 79.25 -0.49 14.33
CA PHE A 291 77.80 -0.27 14.40
C PHE A 291 77.11 -1.62 14.51
N ASN A 292 75.91 -1.62 15.10
CA ASN A 292 75.15 -2.84 15.35
C ASN A 292 74.41 -3.29 14.08
N PRO A 293 74.73 -4.45 13.47
CA PRO A 293 74.02 -4.94 12.28
C PRO A 293 72.53 -5.16 12.50
N HIS A 294 72.14 -5.51 13.73
CA HIS A 294 70.74 -5.71 14.09
C HIS A 294 69.93 -4.41 14.03
N GLU A 295 70.55 -3.29 14.39
CA GLU A 295 69.91 -1.97 14.30
C GLU A 295 69.63 -1.57 12.85
N LEU A 296 70.53 -1.93 11.92
CA LEU A 296 70.32 -1.70 10.49
C LEU A 296 69.13 -2.53 9.97
N GLU A 297 69.01 -3.80 10.37
CA GLU A 297 67.87 -4.66 10.02
C GLU A 297 66.54 -4.08 10.55
N GLU A 298 66.49 -3.65 11.82
CA GLU A 298 65.31 -3.02 12.42
C GLU A 298 64.88 -1.75 11.66
N ILE A 299 65.84 -0.90 11.28
CA ILE A 299 65.59 0.31 10.49
C ILE A 299 65.04 -0.05 9.10
N GLU A 300 65.59 -1.07 8.45
CA GLU A 300 65.13 -1.51 7.13
C GLU A 300 63.72 -2.12 7.18
N GLU A 301 63.42 -2.94 8.18
CA GLU A 301 62.08 -3.50 8.42
C GLU A 301 61.06 -2.38 8.68
N ARG A 302 61.40 -1.40 9.51
CA ARG A 302 60.53 -0.25 9.80
C ARG A 302 60.27 0.60 8.55
N LEU A 303 61.31 0.91 7.77
CA LEU A 303 61.17 1.61 6.48
C LEU A 303 60.32 0.84 5.49
N PHE A 304 60.47 -0.49 5.43
CA PHE A 304 59.68 -1.33 4.54
C PHE A 304 58.19 -1.31 4.93
N ALA A 305 57.88 -1.40 6.23
CA ALA A 305 56.53 -1.35 6.74
C ALA A 305 55.84 0.01 6.43
N ILE A 306 56.53 1.13 6.71
CA ILE A 306 56.03 2.48 6.44
C ILE A 306 55.77 2.68 4.93
N ARG A 307 56.75 2.38 4.08
CA ARG A 307 56.60 2.51 2.62
C ARG A 307 55.58 1.53 2.04
N GLY A 308 55.43 0.35 2.66
CA GLY A 308 54.40 -0.63 2.32
C GLY A 308 53.00 -0.08 2.48
N LEU A 309 52.69 0.48 3.66
CA LEU A 309 51.39 1.08 3.96
C LEU A 309 51.14 2.36 3.16
N ALA A 310 52.15 3.22 2.97
CA ALA A 310 52.07 4.39 2.10
C ALA A 310 51.63 4.02 0.66
N ARG A 311 52.23 2.97 0.09
CA ARG A 311 51.84 2.47 -1.24
C ARG A 311 50.44 1.86 -1.24
N LYS A 312 50.08 1.08 -0.21
CA LYS A 312 48.76 0.45 -0.09
C LYS A 312 47.63 1.50 -0.10
N HIS A 313 47.84 2.63 0.57
CA HIS A 313 46.87 3.71 0.68
C HIS A 313 47.08 4.85 -0.32
N SER A 314 48.11 4.78 -1.17
CA SER A 314 48.45 5.79 -2.18
C SER A 314 48.67 7.21 -1.61
N VAL A 315 49.30 7.29 -0.44
CA VAL A 315 49.66 8.54 0.24
C VAL A 315 51.17 8.62 0.46
N ALA A 316 51.71 9.80 0.73
CA ALA A 316 53.09 9.91 1.15
C ALA A 316 53.29 9.28 2.55
N PRO A 317 54.49 8.75 2.88
CA PRO A 317 54.78 8.22 4.22
C PRO A 317 54.42 9.18 5.36
N ASP A 318 54.70 10.48 5.17
CA ASP A 318 54.43 11.54 6.15
C ASP A 318 52.94 11.87 6.29
N GLU A 319 52.13 11.49 5.30
CA GLU A 319 50.67 11.70 5.28
C GLU A 319 49.90 10.53 5.92
N LEU A 320 50.58 9.44 6.30
CA LEU A 320 49.93 8.27 6.91
C LEU A 320 49.21 8.59 8.22
N GLY A 321 49.81 9.44 9.07
CA GLY A 321 49.20 9.88 10.34
C GLY A 321 47.91 10.68 10.11
N PRO A 322 47.95 11.80 9.36
CA PRO A 322 46.76 12.56 8.99
C PRO A 322 45.69 11.72 8.27
N PHE A 323 46.10 10.77 7.43
CA PHE A 323 45.19 9.84 6.78
C PHE A 323 44.50 8.91 7.78
N ALA A 324 45.23 8.36 8.76
CA ALA A 324 44.64 7.55 9.84
C ALA A 324 43.62 8.33 10.66
N ASP A 325 43.88 9.62 10.95
CA ASP A 325 42.94 10.49 11.65
C ASP A 325 41.63 10.69 10.87
N ASP A 326 41.71 10.89 9.55
CA ASP A 326 40.53 11.01 8.68
C ASP A 326 39.71 9.71 8.67
N LEU A 327 40.36 8.56 8.56
CA LEU A 327 39.68 7.26 8.60
C LEU A 327 39.03 7.01 9.97
N ARG A 328 39.67 7.37 11.08
CA ARG A 328 39.08 7.28 12.43
C ARG A 328 37.85 8.18 12.57
N GLY A 329 37.91 9.40 12.02
CA GLY A 329 36.77 10.32 11.99
C GLY A 329 35.58 9.75 11.21
N LYS A 330 35.84 9.16 10.05
CA LYS A 330 34.82 8.47 9.24
C LYS A 330 34.20 7.29 10.00
N LEU A 331 35.03 6.41 10.56
CA LEU A 331 34.57 5.24 11.32
C LEU A 331 33.69 5.62 12.52
N ALA A 332 34.08 6.65 13.28
CA ALA A 332 33.28 7.15 14.40
C ALA A 332 31.92 7.72 13.97
N ALA A 333 31.84 8.35 12.79
CA ALA A 333 30.58 8.83 12.22
C ALA A 333 29.66 7.67 11.81
N LEU A 334 30.22 6.55 11.31
CA LEU A 334 29.46 5.35 10.97
C LEU A 334 28.90 4.67 12.23
N ASP A 335 29.72 4.52 13.27
CA ASP A 335 29.31 3.89 14.55
C ASP A 335 28.17 4.67 15.22
N ALA A 336 28.16 6.00 15.12
CA ALA A 336 27.07 6.84 15.63
C ALA A 336 25.72 6.63 14.90
N GLY A 337 25.75 6.22 13.63
CA GLY A 337 24.55 5.90 12.84
C GLY A 337 23.85 4.62 13.25
N ALA A 338 24.58 3.60 13.72
CA ALA A 338 24.03 2.31 14.12
C ALA A 338 23.11 2.39 15.36
N GLY A 339 23.40 3.30 16.30
CA GLY A 339 22.56 3.55 17.48
C GLY A 339 21.15 4.07 17.14
N ASN A 340 20.98 4.73 15.99
CA ASN A 340 19.70 5.24 15.52
C ASN A 340 18.74 4.11 15.11
N ILE A 341 19.25 3.00 14.56
CA ILE A 341 18.42 1.88 14.09
C ILE A 341 17.76 1.14 15.25
N ALA A 342 18.47 0.95 16.37
CA ALA A 342 17.88 0.32 17.56
C ALA A 342 16.68 1.14 18.07
N ALA A 343 16.84 2.46 18.20
CA ALA A 343 15.76 3.36 18.60
C ALA A 343 14.58 3.36 17.62
N LEU A 344 14.85 3.28 16.30
CA LEU A 344 13.81 3.19 15.27
C LEU A 344 13.05 1.85 15.32
N LYS A 345 13.72 0.74 15.64
CA LYS A 345 13.08 -0.57 15.84
C LYS A 345 12.17 -0.59 17.08
N ASP A 346 12.61 0.03 18.17
CA ASP A 346 11.79 0.17 19.38
C ASP A 346 10.56 1.06 19.10
N ALA A 347 10.75 2.18 18.39
CA ALA A 347 9.65 3.05 17.99
C ALA A 347 8.66 2.36 17.04
N LEU A 348 9.15 1.52 16.12
CA LEU A 348 8.31 0.71 15.24
C LEU A 348 7.48 -0.31 16.04
N THR A 349 8.09 -0.96 17.02
CA THR A 349 7.40 -1.92 17.91
C THR A 349 6.29 -1.23 18.69
N GLY A 350 6.57 -0.06 19.29
CA GLY A 350 5.54 0.72 20.00
C GLY A 350 4.40 1.18 19.08
N ALA A 351 4.68 1.55 17.82
CA ALA A 351 3.65 1.89 16.84
C ALA A 351 2.81 0.66 16.43
N GLN A 352 3.44 -0.52 16.30
CA GLN A 352 2.78 -1.78 15.99
C GLN A 352 1.83 -2.19 17.13
N ASP A 353 2.24 -2.04 18.39
CA ASP A 353 1.41 -2.31 19.57
C ASP A 353 0.22 -1.34 19.64
N THR A 354 0.46 -0.06 19.39
CA THR A 354 -0.60 0.96 19.34
C THR A 354 -1.65 0.64 18.28
N TYR A 355 -1.21 0.27 17.06
CA TYR A 355 -2.12 -0.16 16.00
C TYR A 355 -2.89 -1.43 16.41
N SER A 356 -2.21 -2.42 16.98
CA SER A 356 -2.83 -3.69 17.38
C SER A 356 -3.90 -3.50 18.45
N GLN A 357 -3.66 -2.62 19.43
CA GLN A 357 -4.64 -2.26 20.45
C GLN A 357 -5.84 -1.53 19.86
N ALA A 358 -5.62 -0.52 19.01
CA ALA A 358 -6.71 0.20 18.35
C ALA A 358 -7.55 -0.72 17.46
N ALA A 359 -6.90 -1.60 16.69
CA ALA A 359 -7.56 -2.58 15.83
C ALA A 359 -8.37 -3.60 16.64
N ALA A 360 -7.86 -4.06 17.79
CA ALA A 360 -8.60 -4.95 18.69
C ALA A 360 -9.85 -4.29 19.28
N VAL A 361 -9.76 -3.02 19.68
CA VAL A 361 -10.92 -2.25 20.17
C VAL A 361 -11.97 -2.08 19.07
N LEU A 362 -11.56 -1.74 17.84
CA LEU A 362 -12.47 -1.64 16.70
C LEU A 362 -13.12 -2.99 16.38
N SER A 363 -12.36 -4.08 16.38
CA SER A 363 -12.88 -5.44 16.14
C SER A 363 -13.91 -5.86 17.19
N ALA A 364 -13.67 -5.54 18.48
CA ALA A 364 -14.62 -5.81 19.55
C ALA A 364 -15.92 -5.01 19.37
N ALA A 365 -15.81 -3.72 19.04
CA ALA A 365 -16.97 -2.87 18.78
C ALA A 365 -17.77 -3.33 17.54
N ARG A 366 -17.08 -3.80 16.49
CA ARG A 366 -17.73 -4.41 15.32
C ARG A 366 -18.50 -5.68 15.68
N LYS A 367 -17.95 -6.54 16.55
CA LYS A 367 -18.65 -7.75 17.03
C LYS A 367 -19.90 -7.42 17.85
N GLU A 368 -19.87 -6.36 18.66
CA GLU A 368 -21.05 -5.88 19.38
C GLU A 368 -22.10 -5.31 18.42
N ALA A 369 -21.67 -4.48 17.46
CA ALA A 369 -22.54 -3.94 16.42
C ALA A 369 -23.17 -5.05 15.58
N ALA A 370 -22.42 -6.10 15.25
CA ALA A 370 -22.88 -7.27 14.51
C ALA A 370 -24.00 -8.00 15.27
N GLN A 371 -23.82 -8.26 16.58
CA GLN A 371 -24.86 -8.90 17.39
C GLN A 371 -26.14 -8.08 17.47
N ARG A 372 -26.02 -6.76 17.58
CA ARG A 372 -27.17 -5.85 17.57
C ARG A 372 -27.88 -5.84 16.21
N LEU A 373 -27.12 -5.73 15.13
CA LEU A 373 -27.66 -5.78 13.77
C LEU A 373 -28.37 -7.11 13.51
N ASP A 374 -27.78 -8.22 13.94
CA ASP A 374 -28.36 -9.56 13.78
C ASP A 374 -29.71 -9.68 14.50
N ALA A 375 -29.81 -9.12 15.71
CA ALA A 375 -31.04 -9.09 16.49
C ALA A 375 -32.11 -8.19 15.85
N ASP A 376 -31.74 -6.99 15.41
CA ASP A 376 -32.65 -6.02 14.79
C ASP A 376 -33.20 -6.56 13.46
N VAL A 377 -32.35 -7.13 12.61
CA VAL A 377 -32.77 -7.77 11.35
C VAL A 377 -33.67 -8.97 11.63
N SER A 378 -33.35 -9.80 12.63
CA SER A 378 -34.18 -10.96 12.99
C SER A 378 -35.59 -10.53 13.45
N ALA A 379 -35.70 -9.43 14.19
CA ALA A 379 -36.99 -8.87 14.59
C ALA A 379 -37.79 -8.35 13.39
N GLU A 380 -37.12 -7.78 12.39
CA GLU A 380 -37.75 -7.29 11.16
C GLU A 380 -38.16 -8.39 10.16
N LEU A 381 -37.51 -9.56 10.20
CA LEU A 381 -37.85 -10.68 9.32
C LEU A 381 -39.16 -11.40 9.70
N ALA A 382 -39.52 -11.44 10.99
CA ALA A 382 -40.71 -12.16 11.45
C ALA A 382 -42.05 -11.60 10.88
N PRO A 383 -42.31 -10.28 10.89
CA PRO A 383 -43.49 -9.70 10.23
C PRO A 383 -43.59 -10.00 8.72
N LEU A 384 -42.46 -10.26 8.06
CA LEU A 384 -42.36 -10.51 6.62
C LEU A 384 -42.57 -12.00 6.25
N LYS A 385 -43.01 -12.84 7.20
CA LYS A 385 -43.11 -14.31 7.09
C LYS A 385 -41.77 -14.97 6.76
N MET A 386 -40.70 -14.42 7.30
CA MET A 386 -39.34 -14.93 7.15
C MET A 386 -38.76 -15.34 8.51
N GLU A 387 -39.60 -15.71 9.49
CA GLU A 387 -39.17 -16.11 10.85
C GLU A 387 -38.27 -17.36 10.89
N ARG A 388 -38.21 -18.09 9.77
CA ARG A 388 -37.36 -19.27 9.58
C ARG A 388 -35.97 -18.92 9.04
N ALA A 389 -35.80 -17.72 8.51
CA ALA A 389 -34.53 -17.24 8.01
C ALA A 389 -33.66 -16.77 9.17
N VAL A 390 -32.37 -17.13 9.13
CA VAL A 390 -31.38 -16.67 10.11
C VAL A 390 -30.39 -15.79 9.37
N PHE A 391 -30.36 -14.51 9.74
CA PHE A 391 -29.32 -13.59 9.31
C PHE A 391 -28.15 -13.63 10.31
N ALA A 392 -26.93 -13.56 9.79
CA ALA A 392 -25.74 -13.47 10.61
C ALA A 392 -24.72 -12.52 9.97
N THR A 393 -24.08 -11.72 10.81
CA THR A 393 -22.94 -10.89 10.43
C THR A 393 -21.66 -11.63 10.78
N GLU A 394 -21.00 -12.19 9.77
CA GLU A 394 -19.75 -12.94 9.95
C GLU A 394 -18.55 -12.00 9.92
N ILE A 395 -17.76 -12.03 10.99
CA ILE A 395 -16.52 -11.27 11.10
C ILE A 395 -15.34 -12.24 11.13
N ARG A 396 -14.45 -12.12 10.16
CA ARG A 396 -13.23 -12.91 10.04
C ARG A 396 -12.00 -12.02 10.14
N GLU A 397 -10.92 -12.56 10.66
CA GLU A 397 -9.63 -11.86 10.69
C GLU A 397 -9.08 -11.69 9.27
N ALA A 398 -8.51 -10.53 9.01
CA ALA A 398 -7.92 -10.14 7.72
C ALA A 398 -6.56 -9.47 7.95
N ASP A 399 -5.82 -9.25 6.86
CA ASP A 399 -4.55 -8.55 6.91
C ASP A 399 -4.73 -7.12 7.46
N ALA A 400 -3.75 -6.68 8.24
CA ALA A 400 -3.73 -5.35 8.82
C ALA A 400 -3.79 -4.26 7.74
N SER A 401 -4.69 -3.30 7.92
CA SER A 401 -4.93 -2.21 6.97
C SER A 401 -5.30 -0.92 7.69
N ALA A 402 -5.40 0.17 6.92
CA ALA A 402 -5.89 1.44 7.44
C ALA A 402 -7.30 1.35 8.04
N ASP A 403 -8.10 0.37 7.64
CA ASP A 403 -9.48 0.17 8.12
C ASP A 403 -9.61 -0.93 9.19
N GLY A 404 -8.47 -1.39 9.73
CA GLY A 404 -8.39 -2.46 10.72
C GLY A 404 -8.07 -3.83 10.11
N GLN A 405 -8.45 -4.88 10.83
CA GLN A 405 -8.08 -6.28 10.56
C GLN A 405 -9.30 -7.21 10.49
N ASP A 406 -10.47 -6.66 10.16
CA ASP A 406 -11.71 -7.40 10.07
C ASP A 406 -12.25 -7.40 8.63
N LEU A 407 -12.55 -8.60 8.14
CA LEU A 407 -13.42 -8.82 7.00
C LEU A 407 -14.84 -9.07 7.52
N VAL A 408 -15.80 -8.28 7.04
CA VAL A 408 -17.21 -8.36 7.43
C VAL A 408 -18.02 -8.85 6.25
N GLU A 409 -18.84 -9.87 6.45
CA GLU A 409 -19.76 -10.41 5.44
C GLU A 409 -21.13 -10.70 6.04
N PHE A 410 -22.18 -10.31 5.32
CA PHE A 410 -23.57 -10.60 5.65
C PHE A 410 -24.00 -11.94 5.04
N THR A 411 -24.42 -12.88 5.89
CA THR A 411 -24.85 -14.21 5.46
C THR A 411 -26.28 -14.50 5.91
N VAL A 412 -26.94 -15.38 5.17
CA VAL A 412 -28.33 -15.78 5.42
C VAL A 412 -28.50 -17.28 5.23
N ALA A 413 -29.21 -17.91 6.16
CA ALA A 413 -29.76 -19.25 6.01
C ALA A 413 -31.28 -19.13 5.85
N THR A 414 -31.83 -19.48 4.69
CA THR A 414 -33.25 -19.27 4.37
C THR A 414 -34.20 -20.22 5.10
N ASN A 415 -33.68 -21.35 5.59
CA ASN A 415 -34.45 -22.35 6.33
C ASN A 415 -33.64 -22.90 7.51
N PRO A 416 -34.30 -23.38 8.59
CA PRO A 416 -33.62 -23.96 9.73
C PRO A 416 -32.82 -25.20 9.29
N GLY A 417 -31.53 -25.22 9.61
CA GLY A 417 -30.60 -26.31 9.24
C GLY A 417 -30.00 -26.23 7.83
N ALA A 418 -30.37 -25.24 7.02
CA ALA A 418 -29.65 -24.96 5.77
C ALA A 418 -28.30 -24.27 6.05
N PRO A 419 -27.27 -24.49 5.21
CA PRO A 419 -26.00 -23.77 5.36
C PRO A 419 -26.21 -22.27 5.13
N SER A 420 -25.64 -21.44 6.01
CA SER A 420 -25.61 -19.99 5.77
C SER A 420 -24.72 -19.68 4.56
N GLY A 421 -25.12 -18.69 3.77
CA GLY A 421 -24.35 -18.27 2.61
C GLY A 421 -24.56 -16.80 2.26
N PRO A 422 -23.83 -16.29 1.25
CA PRO A 422 -23.97 -14.91 0.80
C PRO A 422 -25.41 -14.57 0.41
N LEU A 423 -25.83 -13.34 0.67
CA LEU A 423 -27.20 -12.86 0.40
C LEU A 423 -27.68 -13.14 -1.04
N GLY A 424 -26.79 -13.01 -2.03
CA GLY A 424 -27.10 -13.26 -3.45
C GLY A 424 -27.43 -14.73 -3.80
N LYS A 425 -27.32 -15.67 -2.85
CA LYS A 425 -27.69 -17.08 -3.06
C LYS A 425 -29.14 -17.41 -2.65
N ILE A 426 -29.94 -16.43 -2.23
CA ILE A 426 -31.37 -16.64 -1.96
C ILE A 426 -32.08 -17.01 -3.27
N ALA A 427 -32.79 -18.14 -3.27
CA ALA A 427 -33.34 -18.76 -4.49
C ALA A 427 -34.56 -18.03 -5.09
N SER A 428 -35.27 -17.21 -4.30
CA SER A 428 -36.50 -16.50 -4.71
C SER A 428 -36.29 -14.98 -4.69
N GLY A 429 -36.51 -14.31 -5.83
CA GLY A 429 -36.35 -12.86 -5.95
C GLY A 429 -37.23 -12.03 -5.01
N GLY A 430 -38.44 -12.52 -4.72
CA GLY A 430 -39.35 -11.88 -3.76
C GLY A 430 -38.88 -12.03 -2.31
N GLU A 431 -38.29 -13.17 -1.95
CA GLU A 431 -37.69 -13.36 -0.62
C GLU A 431 -36.44 -12.49 -0.44
N LEU A 432 -35.60 -12.41 -1.48
CA LEU A 432 -34.44 -11.53 -1.49
C LEU A 432 -34.84 -10.06 -1.28
N SER A 433 -35.83 -9.57 -2.03
CA SER A 433 -36.25 -8.18 -1.95
C SER A 433 -36.86 -7.84 -0.58
N ARG A 434 -37.63 -8.75 0.03
CA ARG A 434 -38.13 -8.58 1.41
C ARG A 434 -37.01 -8.61 2.44
N PHE A 435 -36.02 -9.47 2.26
CA PHE A 435 -34.84 -9.54 3.12
C PHE A 435 -34.04 -8.24 3.05
N LEU A 436 -33.77 -7.74 1.84
CA LEU A 436 -33.06 -6.49 1.62
C LEU A 436 -33.82 -5.29 2.21
N LEU A 437 -35.15 -5.28 2.13
CA LEU A 437 -35.98 -4.28 2.81
C LEU A 437 -35.77 -4.32 4.34
N ALA A 438 -35.84 -5.50 4.96
CA ALA A 438 -35.62 -5.64 6.40
C ALA A 438 -34.22 -5.16 6.81
N LEU A 439 -33.20 -5.59 6.08
CA LEU A 439 -31.82 -5.16 6.30
C LEU A 439 -31.66 -3.65 6.13
N LYS A 440 -32.26 -3.08 5.07
CA LYS A 440 -32.17 -1.65 4.81
C LYS A 440 -32.80 -0.85 5.95
N VAL A 441 -34.01 -1.23 6.39
CA VAL A 441 -34.71 -0.61 7.53
C VAL A 441 -33.79 -0.52 8.76
N CYS A 442 -33.05 -1.59 9.08
CA CYS A 442 -32.10 -1.60 10.19
C CYS A 442 -30.87 -0.70 9.97
N LEU A 443 -30.41 -0.56 8.72
CA LEU A 443 -29.22 0.22 8.35
C LEU A 443 -29.48 1.71 8.10
N THR A 444 -30.75 2.17 8.11
CA THR A 444 -31.23 3.48 7.59
C THR A 444 -30.81 4.74 8.37
N ALA A 445 -29.68 4.77 9.08
CA ALA A 445 -29.31 5.96 9.84
C ALA A 445 -29.07 7.22 8.97
N ASP A 446 -28.74 7.08 7.67
CA ASP A 446 -28.52 8.21 6.75
C ASP A 446 -28.80 7.83 5.27
N VAL A 447 -30.06 7.93 4.80
CA VAL A 447 -30.43 7.67 3.38
C VAL A 447 -30.91 8.94 2.64
N SER A 448 -30.59 10.12 3.18
CA SER A 448 -31.02 11.38 2.57
C SER A 448 -30.46 11.51 1.15
N GLY A 449 -31.34 11.74 0.16
CA GLY A 449 -30.97 12.00 -1.23
C GLY A 449 -31.01 10.80 -2.19
N LEU A 450 -31.00 9.56 -1.67
CA LEU A 450 -31.01 8.33 -2.46
C LEU A 450 -32.43 7.91 -2.85
N THR A 451 -32.61 7.43 -4.09
CA THR A 451 -33.87 6.85 -4.57
C THR A 451 -33.80 5.33 -4.51
N MET A 452 -34.67 4.69 -3.76
CA MET A 452 -34.72 3.22 -3.61
C MET A 452 -35.83 2.64 -4.47
N ILE A 453 -35.54 1.54 -5.15
CA ILE A 453 -36.50 0.88 -6.04
C ILE A 453 -36.65 -0.58 -5.61
N PHE A 454 -37.88 -1.00 -5.30
CA PHE A 454 -38.20 -2.38 -4.97
C PHE A 454 -39.05 -3.01 -6.07
N ASP A 455 -38.53 -4.05 -6.70
CA ASP A 455 -39.24 -4.85 -7.69
C ASP A 455 -39.59 -6.24 -7.14
N GLU A 456 -40.74 -6.79 -7.56
CA GLU A 456 -41.24 -8.11 -7.14
C GLU A 456 -41.34 -8.36 -5.62
N ILE A 457 -41.34 -7.33 -4.78
CA ILE A 457 -41.26 -7.49 -3.31
C ILE A 457 -42.49 -8.21 -2.73
N ASP A 458 -43.65 -8.04 -3.36
CA ASP A 458 -44.92 -8.65 -3.00
C ASP A 458 -45.14 -10.00 -3.69
N ARG A 459 -44.16 -10.51 -4.44
CA ARG A 459 -44.27 -11.79 -5.13
C ARG A 459 -44.41 -12.94 -4.12
N GLY A 460 -45.49 -13.71 -4.27
CA GLY A 460 -45.77 -14.88 -3.46
C GLY A 460 -46.27 -14.57 -2.04
N VAL A 461 -46.65 -13.33 -1.75
CA VAL A 461 -47.20 -12.91 -0.45
C VAL A 461 -48.54 -12.20 -0.61
N GLY A 462 -49.38 -12.28 0.42
CA GLY A 462 -50.72 -11.66 0.42
C GLY A 462 -51.26 -11.49 1.83
N GLY A 463 -52.36 -10.72 1.95
CA GLY A 463 -53.00 -10.41 3.23
C GLY A 463 -52.08 -9.65 4.18
N ALA A 464 -52.01 -10.09 5.43
CA ALA A 464 -51.23 -9.44 6.50
C ALA A 464 -49.73 -9.26 6.16
N THR A 465 -49.14 -10.16 5.37
CA THR A 465 -47.73 -10.06 4.98
C THR A 465 -47.51 -8.93 3.98
N ALA A 466 -48.44 -8.74 3.04
CA ALA A 466 -48.34 -7.65 2.07
C ALA A 466 -48.59 -6.29 2.74
N ASP A 467 -49.50 -6.21 3.71
CA ASP A 467 -49.66 -5.03 4.56
C ASP A 467 -48.38 -4.72 5.35
N ALA A 468 -47.75 -5.72 5.96
CA ALA A 468 -46.48 -5.53 6.67
C ALA A 468 -45.36 -5.00 5.75
N VAL A 469 -45.21 -5.57 4.55
CA VAL A 469 -44.27 -5.08 3.52
C VAL A 469 -44.57 -3.62 3.17
N GLY A 470 -45.84 -3.29 2.89
CA GLY A 470 -46.24 -1.93 2.53
C GLY A 470 -45.96 -0.91 3.64
N ARG A 471 -46.19 -1.28 4.91
CA ARG A 471 -45.89 -0.39 6.06
C ARG A 471 -44.39 -0.12 6.20
N ARG A 472 -43.55 -1.12 5.95
CA ARG A 472 -42.09 -0.96 5.97
C ARG A 472 -41.59 -0.09 4.82
N LEU A 473 -42.13 -0.28 3.62
CA LEU A 473 -41.85 0.60 2.47
C LEU A 473 -42.26 2.05 2.76
N ALA A 474 -43.44 2.26 3.35
CA ALA A 474 -43.91 3.59 3.73
C ALA A 474 -43.02 4.23 4.80
N SER A 475 -42.61 3.46 5.81
CA SER A 475 -41.68 3.92 6.85
C SER A 475 -40.32 4.29 6.27
N LEU A 476 -39.77 3.46 5.38
CA LEU A 476 -38.50 3.72 4.71
C LEU A 476 -38.58 4.96 3.80
N ALA A 477 -39.75 5.22 3.23
CA ALA A 477 -39.98 6.36 2.35
C ALA A 477 -40.21 7.68 3.09
N ALA A 478 -40.41 7.68 4.41
CA ALA A 478 -40.71 8.89 5.18
C ALA A 478 -39.62 9.98 5.02
N ASP A 479 -38.36 9.57 5.02
CA ASP A 479 -37.19 10.47 4.92
C ASP A 479 -36.48 10.36 3.55
N GLY A 480 -37.15 9.79 2.54
CA GLY A 480 -36.52 9.48 1.26
C GLY A 480 -37.51 9.35 0.10
N GLN A 481 -37.09 8.64 -0.94
CA GLN A 481 -37.93 8.32 -2.09
C GLN A 481 -37.86 6.82 -2.36
N VAL A 482 -39.01 6.16 -2.29
CA VAL A 482 -39.14 4.73 -2.57
C VAL A 482 -40.08 4.54 -3.74
N LEU A 483 -39.65 3.81 -4.77
CA LEU A 483 -40.47 3.38 -5.89
C LEU A 483 -40.75 1.90 -5.71
N VAL A 484 -42.02 1.52 -5.69
CA VAL A 484 -42.44 0.12 -5.61
C VAL A 484 -43.33 -0.24 -6.80
N VAL A 485 -42.97 -1.34 -7.45
CA VAL A 485 -43.81 -2.00 -8.44
C VAL A 485 -44.60 -3.09 -7.73
N THR A 486 -45.93 -2.97 -7.69
CA THR A 486 -46.76 -3.88 -6.89
C THR A 486 -48.03 -4.33 -7.62
N HIS A 487 -48.49 -5.51 -7.27
CA HIS A 487 -49.80 -6.07 -7.61
C HIS A 487 -50.67 -6.28 -6.36
N SER A 488 -50.14 -6.03 -5.16
CA SER A 488 -50.86 -6.09 -3.90
C SER A 488 -51.67 -4.81 -3.66
N PRO A 489 -53.00 -4.89 -3.44
CA PRO A 489 -53.79 -3.73 -3.05
C PRO A 489 -53.38 -3.19 -1.67
N GLN A 490 -52.88 -4.04 -0.77
CA GLN A 490 -52.40 -3.62 0.55
C GLN A 490 -51.17 -2.71 0.46
N VAL A 491 -50.20 -3.05 -0.39
CA VAL A 491 -49.02 -2.22 -0.63
C VAL A 491 -49.41 -0.94 -1.37
N ALA A 492 -50.26 -1.05 -2.39
CA ALA A 492 -50.68 0.10 -3.19
C ALA A 492 -51.47 1.15 -2.38
N ALA A 493 -52.28 0.71 -1.43
CA ALA A 493 -53.04 1.58 -0.55
C ALA A 493 -52.16 2.41 0.40
N LEU A 494 -50.94 1.96 0.71
CA LEU A 494 -50.00 2.70 1.55
C LEU A 494 -49.13 3.71 0.78
N GLY A 495 -49.24 3.74 -0.56
CA GLY A 495 -48.56 4.73 -1.40
C GLY A 495 -48.96 6.17 -1.09
N ALA A 496 -47.99 7.07 -1.09
CA ALA A 496 -48.26 8.51 -1.09
C ALA A 496 -48.71 8.97 -2.49
N HIS A 497 -48.12 8.37 -3.52
CA HIS A 497 -48.39 8.68 -4.92
C HIS A 497 -48.59 7.38 -5.71
N HIS A 498 -49.54 7.37 -6.63
CA HIS A 498 -49.98 6.15 -7.31
C HIS A 498 -50.10 6.37 -8.81
N TRP A 499 -49.39 5.57 -9.60
CA TRP A 499 -49.50 5.49 -11.04
C TRP A 499 -50.07 4.14 -11.49
N ARG A 500 -50.93 4.18 -12.51
CA ARG A 500 -51.45 2.99 -13.17
C ARG A 500 -50.80 2.82 -14.53
N VAL A 501 -50.28 1.63 -14.77
CA VAL A 501 -49.80 1.20 -16.08
C VAL A 501 -50.94 0.50 -16.82
N ALA A 502 -51.30 1.00 -18.00
CA ALA A 502 -52.34 0.43 -18.86
C ALA A 502 -51.78 0.18 -20.26
N LYS A 503 -52.23 -0.91 -20.90
CA LYS A 503 -51.98 -1.15 -22.33
C LYS A 503 -53.19 -0.75 -23.13
N HIS A 504 -52.96 -0.17 -24.29
CA HIS A 504 -53.98 0.01 -25.30
C HIS A 504 -53.42 -0.41 -26.66
N VAL A 505 -54.31 -0.84 -27.56
CA VAL A 505 -53.94 -1.20 -28.93
C VAL A 505 -54.38 -0.06 -29.84
N GLU A 506 -53.42 0.52 -30.56
CA GLU A 506 -53.65 1.55 -31.56
C GLU A 506 -52.92 1.17 -32.85
N ASN A 507 -53.61 1.20 -34.00
CA ASN A 507 -53.04 0.87 -35.31
C ASN A 507 -52.29 -0.48 -35.35
N ASP A 508 -52.87 -1.54 -34.78
CA ASP A 508 -52.28 -2.89 -34.63
C ASP A 508 -50.96 -2.93 -33.81
N GLN A 509 -50.63 -1.84 -33.09
CA GLN A 509 -49.50 -1.77 -32.17
C GLN A 509 -50.01 -1.74 -30.73
N THR A 510 -49.36 -2.52 -29.86
CA THR A 510 -49.61 -2.44 -28.41
C THR A 510 -48.75 -1.33 -27.83
N LEU A 511 -49.41 -0.32 -27.25
CA LEU A 511 -48.76 0.80 -26.57
C LEU A 511 -49.03 0.73 -25.06
N SER A 512 -48.06 1.19 -24.27
CA SER A 512 -48.21 1.30 -22.81
C SER A 512 -48.27 2.76 -22.39
N THR A 513 -49.28 3.11 -21.60
CA THR A 513 -49.44 4.41 -20.96
C THR A 513 -49.30 4.25 -19.46
N VAL A 514 -48.75 5.29 -18.80
CA VAL A 514 -48.66 5.34 -17.34
C VAL A 514 -49.26 6.66 -16.89
N THR A 515 -50.34 6.59 -16.12
CA THR A 515 -51.09 7.77 -15.67
C THR A 515 -51.03 7.90 -14.15
N PRO A 516 -50.77 9.11 -13.60
CA PRO A 516 -50.99 9.35 -12.18
C PRO A 516 -52.49 9.23 -11.88
N LEU A 517 -52.82 8.70 -10.69
CA LEU A 517 -54.20 8.56 -10.23
C LEU A 517 -54.53 9.63 -9.20
N ASP A 518 -55.69 10.27 -9.37
CA ASP A 518 -56.27 11.10 -8.32
C ASP A 518 -56.87 10.27 -7.18
N SER A 519 -57.48 10.92 -6.18
CA SER A 519 -58.05 10.23 -5.01
C SER A 519 -59.17 9.25 -5.36
N ASP A 520 -60.02 9.57 -6.32
CA ASP A 520 -61.17 8.74 -6.69
C ASP A 520 -60.72 7.61 -7.61
N GLU A 521 -59.86 7.93 -8.59
CA GLU A 521 -59.24 6.94 -9.48
C GLU A 521 -58.39 5.92 -8.71
N ARG A 522 -57.75 6.36 -7.62
CA ARG A 522 -56.97 5.50 -6.72
C ARG A 522 -57.86 4.51 -5.97
N ILE A 523 -59.04 4.95 -5.48
CA ILE A 523 -60.03 4.04 -4.87
C ILE A 523 -60.47 3.01 -5.90
N ASP A 524 -60.77 3.44 -7.12
CA ASP A 524 -61.23 2.55 -8.19
C ASP A 524 -60.15 1.56 -8.65
N GLU A 525 -58.88 1.98 -8.71
CA GLU A 525 -57.76 1.08 -9.00
C GLU A 525 -57.55 0.04 -7.89
N ILE A 526 -57.58 0.45 -6.62
CA ILE A 526 -57.45 -0.50 -5.50
C ILE A 526 -58.66 -1.45 -5.46
N ALA A 527 -59.86 -0.95 -5.73
CA ALA A 527 -61.06 -1.78 -5.85
C ALA A 527 -60.92 -2.80 -6.99
N ARG A 528 -60.42 -2.37 -8.16
CA ARG A 528 -60.11 -3.26 -9.29
C ARG A 528 -59.06 -4.32 -8.92
N MET A 529 -58.04 -3.95 -8.16
CA MET A 529 -57.03 -4.90 -7.66
C MET A 529 -57.62 -5.94 -6.67
N LEU A 530 -58.70 -5.59 -5.97
CA LEU A 530 -59.42 -6.48 -5.04
C LEU A 530 -60.45 -7.37 -5.75
N SER A 531 -61.27 -6.83 -6.65
CA SER A 531 -62.43 -7.51 -7.26
C SER A 531 -62.25 -7.91 -8.72
N GLY A 532 -61.14 -7.55 -9.35
CA GLY A 532 -60.89 -7.76 -10.78
C GLY A 532 -61.53 -6.68 -11.66
N ASP A 533 -61.84 -7.00 -12.91
CA ASP A 533 -62.25 -6.01 -13.93
C ASP A 533 -63.59 -5.34 -13.63
N THR A 534 -64.44 -5.96 -12.81
CA THR A 534 -65.72 -5.37 -12.39
C THR A 534 -65.57 -4.73 -11.00
N ILE A 535 -65.63 -3.41 -10.96
CA ILE A 535 -65.60 -2.63 -9.72
C ILE A 535 -67.00 -2.63 -9.10
N THR A 536 -67.15 -3.20 -7.91
CA THR A 536 -68.41 -3.18 -7.14
C THR A 536 -68.34 -2.16 -6.00
N ASP A 537 -69.50 -1.78 -5.46
CA ASP A 537 -69.55 -0.84 -4.33
C ASP A 537 -68.91 -1.43 -3.05
N GLU A 538 -68.99 -2.75 -2.86
CA GLU A 538 -68.30 -3.45 -1.78
C GLU A 538 -66.79 -3.41 -1.97
N ALA A 539 -66.30 -3.56 -3.21
CA ALA A 539 -64.88 -3.46 -3.53
C ALA A 539 -64.35 -2.03 -3.27
N ARG A 540 -65.12 -1.00 -3.61
CA ARG A 540 -64.80 0.39 -3.25
C ARG A 540 -64.80 0.63 -1.74
N ALA A 541 -65.75 0.04 -1.02
CA ALA A 541 -65.79 0.14 0.44
C ALA A 541 -64.55 -0.51 1.08
N ALA A 542 -64.15 -1.69 0.60
CA ALA A 542 -62.93 -2.36 1.03
C ALA A 542 -61.65 -1.57 0.67
N ALA A 543 -61.60 -0.99 -0.53
CA ALA A 543 -60.49 -0.12 -0.96
C ALA A 543 -60.35 1.11 -0.05
N ARG A 544 -61.46 1.78 0.27
CA ARG A 544 -61.46 2.90 1.23
C ARG A 544 -60.95 2.49 2.60
N ALA A 545 -61.27 1.29 3.07
CA ALA A 545 -60.77 0.81 4.36
C ALA A 545 -59.25 0.54 4.38
N LEU A 546 -58.63 0.28 3.23
CA LEU A 546 -57.17 0.12 3.11
C LEU A 546 -56.41 1.45 2.99
N LEU A 547 -57.09 2.52 2.56
CA LEU A 547 -56.52 3.86 2.37
C LEU A 547 -56.47 4.70 3.66
N VAL A 548 -57.03 4.20 4.76
CA VAL A 548 -56.98 4.79 6.11
C VAL A 548 -55.79 4.23 6.86
#